data_AF-A0ABD2L6C9-F1
#
_entry.id   AF-A0ABD2L6C9-F1
#
_cell.length_a   1.000
_cell.length_b   1.000
_cell.length_c   1.000
_cell.angle_alpha   90.00
_cell.angle_beta   90.00
_cell.angle_gamma   90.00
#
_symmetry.space_group_name_H-M   'P 1'
#
loop_
_entity.id
_entity.type
_entity.pdbx_description
1 polymer ?
#
loop_
_entity_poly.entity_id
_entity_poly.type
_entity_poly.pdbx_seq_one_letter_code
_entity_poly.pdbx_strand_id
1 'polypeptide(L)'
;MSQSSDSLFPRTTSSLLTNPNKRFANITPPQTKKQHLSDKLAAAQTILGGLQPGQSDANSLLGFCAEMVGICRELLSMVKEQQNGNMDTRETLEEERRLHSVVVVNLPESEETVPSARVNSDFVNAQSMLDTCDIECRPCQVYRMGKKSDRPRLMKIEFPTKKHAQNFLRNKTKLKNHNKFNNVLVRPSLSK
;
A
#
# COMPACT_ATOMS: atom_id res chain seq x y z
N MET A 1 -56.71 38.93 25.76
CA MET A 1 -56.44 37.86 26.76
C MET A 1 -55.39 36.98 26.11
N SER A 2 -54.15 36.77 26.55
CA SER A 2 -53.43 36.85 27.83
C SER A 2 -51.93 36.89 27.46
N GLN A 3 -51.17 37.94 27.80
CA GLN A 3 -50.16 37.99 28.88
C GLN A 3 -49.08 36.89 28.89
N SER A 4 -47.81 37.31 28.76
CA SER A 4 -46.61 36.98 29.60
C SER A 4 -45.33 37.39 28.83
N SER A 5 -44.66 38.52 29.08
CA SER A 5 -43.87 39.02 30.23
C SER A 5 -42.38 38.66 30.19
N ASP A 6 -41.57 39.69 29.95
CA ASP A 6 -40.27 40.07 30.54
C ASP A 6 -39.08 39.10 30.63
N SER A 7 -37.94 39.55 30.10
CA SER A 7 -36.84 40.00 30.97
C SER A 7 -35.73 40.76 30.21
N LEU A 8 -35.51 42.00 30.67
CA LEU A 8 -34.30 42.81 30.53
C LEU A 8 -33.07 42.05 31.07
N PHE A 9 -31.87 42.32 30.52
CA PHE A 9 -30.64 42.75 31.23
C PHE A 9 -29.42 42.86 30.26
N PRO A 10 -28.30 43.54 30.62
CA PRO A 10 -27.83 44.72 29.89
C PRO A 10 -26.54 44.52 29.07
N ARG A 11 -26.22 45.55 28.27
CA ARG A 11 -24.89 45.79 27.69
C ARG A 11 -23.87 46.07 28.80
N THR A 12 -22.77 45.33 28.82
CA THR A 12 -21.51 45.78 29.43
C THR A 12 -20.34 45.38 28.54
N THR A 13 -19.60 46.41 28.13
CA THR A 13 -18.29 46.38 27.47
C THR A 13 -17.23 45.75 28.37
N SER A 14 -16.38 44.88 27.84
CA SER A 14 -15.03 44.69 28.37
C SER A 14 -14.08 44.18 27.30
N SER A 15 -13.16 45.06 26.95
CA SER A 15 -12.03 44.89 26.04
C SER A 15 -10.94 44.03 26.67
N LEU A 16 -10.57 42.92 26.01
CA LEU A 16 -9.23 42.34 26.14
C LEU A 16 -8.78 41.82 24.76
N LEU A 17 -8.24 42.73 23.96
CA LEU A 17 -7.32 42.40 22.88
C LEU A 17 -6.01 41.92 23.50
N THR A 18 -5.89 40.62 23.74
CA THR A 18 -4.60 40.00 24.04
C THR A 18 -3.92 39.56 22.74
N ASN A 19 -2.91 40.34 22.41
CA ASN A 19 -1.93 40.20 21.34
C ASN A 19 -1.43 38.75 21.14
N PRO A 20 -1.61 38.11 19.98
CA PRO A 20 -1.18 36.71 19.76
C PRO A 20 0.31 36.54 19.44
N ASN A 21 1.14 37.58 19.55
CA ASN A 21 2.49 37.58 18.99
C ASN A 21 3.64 37.34 20.00
N LYS A 22 3.48 36.38 20.93
CA LYS A 22 4.60 35.88 21.74
C LYS A 22 4.43 34.41 22.09
N ARG A 23 4.91 33.52 21.22
CA ARG A 23 5.53 32.21 21.55
C ARG A 23 5.81 31.41 20.26
N PHE A 24 6.76 31.89 19.47
CA PHE A 24 7.57 30.98 18.65
C PHE A 24 8.89 30.81 19.39
N ALA A 25 8.93 29.82 20.27
CA ALA A 25 10.21 29.28 20.72
C ALA A 25 10.92 28.72 19.49
N ASN A 26 12.22 28.96 19.37
CA ASN A 26 13.07 28.39 18.34
C ASN A 26 12.97 26.85 18.35
N ILE A 27 12.11 26.29 17.51
CA ILE A 27 12.12 24.87 17.19
C ILE A 27 13.13 24.72 16.07
N THR A 28 14.36 24.38 16.41
CA THR A 28 15.34 23.93 15.42
C THR A 28 14.72 22.72 14.70
N PRO A 29 14.62 22.73 13.35
CA PRO A 29 14.00 21.64 12.62
C PRO A 29 14.72 20.33 12.94
N PRO A 30 13.99 19.22 13.13
CA PRO A 30 14.60 17.93 13.41
C PRO A 30 15.53 17.58 12.25
N GLN A 31 16.83 17.48 12.54
CA GLN A 31 17.81 17.15 11.53
C GLN A 31 17.48 15.78 10.93
N THR A 32 17.52 15.69 9.60
CA THR A 32 17.35 14.40 8.91
C THR A 32 18.52 13.48 9.29
N LYS A 33 18.30 12.16 9.36
CA LYS A 33 19.35 11.18 9.72
C LYS A 33 20.62 11.33 8.87
N LYS A 34 20.47 11.76 7.60
CA LYS A 34 21.58 12.08 6.70
C LYS A 34 22.40 13.29 7.17
N GLN A 35 21.74 14.33 7.68
CA GLN A 35 22.40 15.52 8.21
C GLN A 35 23.16 15.19 9.50
N HIS A 36 22.54 14.43 10.41
CA HIS A 36 23.17 13.98 11.66
C HIS A 36 24.44 13.14 11.39
N LEU A 37 24.39 12.27 10.37
CA LEU A 37 25.53 11.43 9.99
C LEU A 37 26.68 12.24 9.37
N SER A 38 26.35 13.28 8.59
CA SER A 38 27.32 14.23 8.04
C SER A 38 28.04 15.01 9.14
N ASP A 39 27.29 15.47 10.14
CA ASP A 39 27.85 16.23 11.27
C ASP A 39 28.79 15.35 12.13
N LYS A 40 28.43 14.08 12.35
CA LYS A 40 29.28 13.10 13.05
C LYS A 40 30.55 12.76 12.27
N LEU A 41 30.46 12.61 10.95
CA LEU A 41 31.62 12.38 10.09
C LEU A 41 32.60 13.57 10.15
N ALA A 42 32.09 14.80 10.14
CA ALA A 42 32.91 16.01 10.28
C ALA A 42 33.59 16.10 11.65
N ALA A 43 32.89 15.71 12.73
CA ALA A 43 33.47 15.62 14.07
C ALA A 43 34.60 14.58 14.14
N ALA A 44 34.40 13.39 13.58
CA ALA A 44 35.41 12.34 13.51
C ALA A 44 36.64 12.77 12.69
N GLN A 45 36.45 13.47 11.56
CA GLN A 45 37.53 14.02 10.74
C GLN A 45 38.33 15.10 11.48
N THR A 46 37.67 15.94 12.28
CA THR A 46 38.32 16.95 13.11
C THR A 46 39.18 16.31 14.19
N ILE A 47 38.69 15.23 14.83
CA ILE A 47 39.44 14.46 15.82
C ILE A 47 40.64 13.78 15.17
N LEU A 48 40.48 13.18 13.99
CA LEU A 48 41.56 12.52 13.25
C LEU A 48 42.65 13.51 12.80
N GLY A 49 42.24 14.70 12.35
CA GLY A 49 43.16 15.78 11.94
C GLY A 49 43.95 16.39 13.11
N GLY A 50 43.49 16.20 14.35
CA GLY A 50 44.19 16.60 15.57
C GLY A 50 45.23 15.58 16.07
N LEU A 51 45.27 14.36 15.52
CA LEU A 51 46.23 13.32 15.91
C LEU A 51 47.54 13.51 15.13
N GLN A 52 48.55 14.13 15.74
CA GLN A 52 49.89 14.16 15.17
C GLN A 52 50.63 12.81 15.38
N PRO A 53 51.40 12.33 14.39
CA PRO A 53 52.13 11.08 14.51
C PRO A 53 53.19 11.18 15.63
N GLY A 54 52.95 10.51 16.75
CA GLY A 54 53.89 10.40 17.87
C GLY A 54 53.40 10.85 19.25
N GLN A 55 52.20 11.44 19.39
CA GLN A 55 51.62 11.85 20.69
C GLN A 55 50.10 11.65 20.76
N SER A 56 49.57 10.56 20.24
CA SER A 56 48.16 10.21 20.44
C SER A 56 47.98 9.56 21.82
N ASP A 57 47.36 10.26 22.76
CA ASP A 57 46.98 9.68 24.04
C ASP A 57 45.88 8.60 23.85
N ALA A 58 45.87 7.60 24.74
CA ALA A 58 44.91 6.50 24.64
C ALA A 58 43.45 6.99 24.71
N ASN A 59 43.21 8.14 25.35
CA ASN A 59 41.89 8.74 25.51
C ASN A 59 41.36 9.36 24.20
N SER A 60 42.20 10.02 23.41
CA SER A 60 41.80 10.56 22.10
C SER A 60 41.52 9.44 21.10
N LEU A 61 42.30 8.36 21.15
CA LEU A 61 42.06 7.17 20.33
C LEU A 61 40.73 6.48 20.73
N LEU A 62 40.46 6.39 22.03
CA LEU A 62 39.20 5.84 22.54
C LEU A 62 37.99 6.72 22.14
N GLY A 63 38.13 8.04 22.20
CA GLY A 63 37.11 8.99 21.76
C GLY A 63 36.81 8.88 20.26
N PHE A 64 37.85 8.75 19.44
CA PHE A 64 37.70 8.52 18.00
C PHE A 64 36.98 7.19 17.71
N CYS A 65 37.39 6.10 18.37
CA CYS A 65 36.74 4.80 18.23
C CYS A 65 35.26 4.84 18.65
N ALA A 66 34.91 5.57 19.71
CA ALA A 66 33.53 5.73 20.15
C ALA A 66 32.66 6.45 19.09
N GLU A 67 33.19 7.51 18.47
CA GLU A 67 32.47 8.23 17.42
C GLU A 67 32.30 7.36 16.15
N MET A 68 33.35 6.61 15.77
CA MET A 68 33.28 5.65 14.66
C MET A 68 32.24 4.56 14.89
N VAL A 69 32.13 4.02 16.12
CA VAL A 69 31.08 3.07 16.46
C VAL A 69 29.68 3.71 16.37
N GLY A 70 29.55 4.97 16.77
CA GLY A 70 28.32 5.75 16.61
C GLY A 70 27.90 5.91 15.14
N ILE A 71 28.85 6.27 14.28
CA ILE A 71 28.63 6.38 12.82
C ILE A 71 28.22 5.03 12.23
N CYS A 72 28.92 3.95 12.58
CA CYS A 72 28.58 2.59 12.14
C CYS A 72 27.15 2.18 12.55
N ARG A 73 26.71 2.54 13.75
CA ARG A 73 25.34 2.25 14.23
C ARG A 73 24.28 3.03 13.42
N GLU A 74 24.51 4.30 13.14
CA GLU A 74 23.61 5.15 12.36
C GLU A 74 23.51 4.66 10.90
N LEU A 75 24.64 4.29 10.28
CA LEU A 75 24.69 3.70 8.94
C LEU A 75 23.89 2.38 8.88
N LEU A 76 24.04 1.52 9.88
CA LEU A 76 23.27 0.27 9.97
C LEU A 76 21.77 0.51 10.14
N SER A 77 21.35 1.57 10.85
CA SER A 77 19.93 1.95 10.95
C SER A 77 19.36 2.39 9.60
N MET A 78 20.10 3.22 8.86
CA MET A 78 19.68 3.68 7.53
C MET A 78 19.58 2.53 6.52
N VAL A 79 20.52 1.58 6.54
CA VAL A 79 20.47 0.39 5.67
C VAL A 79 19.28 -0.49 6.01
N LYS A 80 18.98 -0.70 7.32
CA LYS A 80 17.79 -1.45 7.76
C LYS A 80 16.48 -0.78 7.34
N GLU A 81 16.40 0.54 7.42
CA GLU A 81 15.22 1.31 7.01
C GLU A 81 14.95 1.21 5.50
N GLN A 82 16.00 1.21 4.68
CA GLN A 82 15.84 1.01 3.22
C GLN A 82 15.38 -0.41 2.86
N GLN A 83 15.77 -1.42 3.63
CA GLN A 83 15.32 -2.80 3.41
C GLN A 83 13.86 -3.00 3.86
N ASN A 84 13.42 -2.31 4.91
CA ASN A 84 12.05 -2.43 5.43
C ASN A 84 10.99 -1.83 4.48
N GLY A 85 11.33 -0.77 3.74
CA GLY A 85 10.43 -0.15 2.75
C GLY A 85 10.18 -0.99 1.48
N ASN A 86 10.99 -2.00 1.21
CA ASN A 86 10.86 -2.82 -0.01
C ASN A 86 9.90 -4.02 0.15
N MET A 87 9.55 -4.37 1.39
CA MET A 87 8.60 -5.45 1.69
C MET A 87 7.16 -4.92 1.61
N ASP A 88 6.93 -3.72 2.16
CA ASP A 88 5.65 -2.99 2.14
C ASP A 88 5.17 -2.66 0.71
N THR A 89 6.08 -2.28 -0.19
CA THR A 89 5.74 -1.97 -1.59
C THR A 89 5.30 -3.20 -2.39
N ARG A 90 5.86 -4.38 -2.13
CA ARG A 90 5.46 -5.60 -2.84
C ARG A 90 4.10 -6.09 -2.37
N GLU A 91 3.87 -6.06 -1.06
CA GLU A 91 2.59 -6.48 -0.48
C GLU A 91 1.44 -5.57 -0.92
N THR A 92 1.65 -4.25 -0.93
CA THR A 92 0.68 -3.27 -1.42
C THR A 92 0.38 -3.45 -2.91
N LEU A 93 1.39 -3.69 -3.76
CA LEU A 93 1.18 -3.98 -5.19
C LEU A 93 0.44 -5.30 -5.43
N GLU A 94 0.76 -6.34 -4.67
CA GLU A 94 0.01 -7.59 -4.74
C GLU A 94 -1.45 -7.40 -4.29
N GLU A 95 -1.67 -6.60 -3.25
CA GLU A 95 -3.01 -6.28 -2.77
C GLU A 95 -3.83 -5.51 -3.80
N GLU A 96 -3.22 -4.51 -4.45
CA GLU A 96 -3.86 -3.78 -5.54
C GLU A 96 -4.24 -4.71 -6.69
N ARG A 97 -3.34 -5.61 -7.10
CA ARG A 97 -3.63 -6.63 -8.13
C ARG A 97 -4.74 -7.58 -7.68
N ARG A 98 -4.80 -7.96 -6.41
CA ARG A 98 -5.87 -8.80 -5.85
C ARG A 98 -7.23 -8.11 -5.99
N LEU A 99 -7.32 -6.81 -5.67
CA LEU A 99 -8.55 -6.02 -5.80
C LEU A 99 -9.06 -5.89 -7.25
N HIS A 100 -8.16 -6.04 -8.22
CA HIS A 100 -8.49 -6.06 -9.65
C HIS A 100 -8.86 -7.44 -10.18
N SER A 101 -8.89 -8.47 -9.32
CA SER A 101 -9.05 -9.85 -9.77
C SER A 101 -10.18 -10.59 -9.08
N VAL A 102 -10.78 -11.52 -9.82
CA VAL A 102 -11.85 -12.39 -9.35
C VAL A 102 -11.52 -13.83 -9.69
N VAL A 103 -12.15 -14.75 -8.96
CA VAL A 103 -12.02 -16.18 -9.20
C VAL A 103 -13.39 -16.75 -9.56
N VAL A 104 -13.42 -17.49 -10.66
CA VAL A 104 -14.55 -18.23 -11.18
C VAL A 104 -14.35 -19.71 -10.88
N VAL A 105 -15.39 -20.34 -10.35
CA VAL A 105 -15.41 -21.73 -9.89
C VAL A 105 -16.45 -22.50 -10.70
N ASN A 106 -16.17 -23.77 -10.97
CA ASN A 106 -17.06 -24.69 -11.70
C ASN A 106 -17.39 -24.28 -13.14
N LEU A 107 -16.54 -23.47 -13.79
CA LEU A 107 -16.63 -23.30 -15.24
C LEU A 107 -16.00 -24.53 -15.92
N PRO A 108 -16.72 -25.27 -16.78
CA PRO A 108 -16.16 -26.40 -17.52
C PRO A 108 -14.89 -26.01 -18.27
N GLU A 109 -13.89 -26.89 -18.26
CA GLU A 109 -12.66 -26.69 -19.05
C GLU A 109 -12.89 -27.16 -20.48
N SER A 110 -12.21 -26.50 -21.42
CA SER A 110 -12.19 -26.93 -22.81
C SER A 110 -11.32 -28.18 -22.97
N GLU A 111 -11.85 -29.19 -23.68
CA GLU A 111 -11.16 -30.45 -24.00
C GLU A 111 -10.39 -30.38 -25.33
N GLU A 112 -10.25 -29.18 -25.91
CA GLU A 112 -9.50 -28.99 -27.15
C GLU A 112 -8.08 -29.54 -27.03
N THR A 113 -7.60 -30.18 -28.10
CA THR A 113 -6.27 -30.79 -28.13
C THR A 113 -5.16 -29.74 -28.00
N VAL A 114 -5.36 -28.60 -28.66
CA VAL A 114 -4.39 -27.50 -28.73
C VAL A 114 -4.48 -26.59 -27.49
N PRO A 115 -3.37 -26.31 -26.79
CA PRO A 115 -3.36 -25.41 -25.63
C PRO A 115 -3.87 -23.99 -25.92
N SER A 116 -3.52 -23.41 -27.07
CA SER A 116 -3.98 -22.07 -27.47
C SER A 116 -5.49 -22.02 -27.66
N ALA A 117 -6.09 -23.06 -28.24
CA ALA A 117 -7.54 -23.17 -28.39
C ALA A 117 -8.24 -23.22 -27.03
N ARG A 118 -7.69 -23.95 -26.05
CA ARG A 118 -8.22 -23.97 -24.68
C ARG A 118 -8.18 -22.61 -24.00
N VAL A 119 -7.05 -21.89 -24.11
CA VAL A 119 -6.90 -20.54 -23.55
C VAL A 119 -7.88 -19.57 -24.22
N ASN A 120 -8.04 -19.66 -25.54
CA ASN A 120 -9.00 -18.82 -26.27
C ASN A 120 -10.44 -19.11 -25.86
N SER A 121 -10.79 -20.39 -25.67
CA SER A 121 -12.12 -20.79 -25.18
C SER A 121 -12.40 -20.21 -23.78
N ASP A 122 -11.42 -20.27 -22.86
CA ASP A 122 -11.53 -19.64 -21.54
C ASP A 122 -11.73 -18.12 -21.64
N PHE A 123 -11.00 -17.45 -22.55
CA PHE A 123 -11.16 -16.01 -22.79
C PHE A 123 -12.55 -15.67 -23.34
N VAL A 124 -13.05 -16.43 -24.32
CA VAL A 124 -14.40 -16.25 -24.88
C VAL A 124 -15.47 -16.47 -23.80
N ASN A 125 -15.31 -17.49 -22.96
CA ASN A 125 -16.21 -17.74 -21.84
C ASN A 125 -16.20 -16.60 -20.82
N ALA A 126 -15.01 -16.05 -20.51
CA ALA A 126 -14.90 -14.88 -19.66
C ALA A 126 -15.65 -13.69 -20.26
N GLN A 127 -15.47 -13.40 -21.56
CA GLN A 127 -16.17 -12.31 -22.23
C GLN A 127 -17.69 -12.51 -22.17
N SER A 128 -18.21 -13.69 -22.51
CA SER A 128 -19.64 -13.97 -22.44
C SER A 128 -20.23 -13.80 -21.03
N MET A 129 -19.47 -14.12 -19.98
CA MET A 129 -19.91 -13.87 -18.60
C MET A 129 -19.95 -12.37 -18.28
N LEU A 130 -19.00 -11.57 -18.79
CA LEU A 130 -19.00 -10.12 -18.63
C LEU A 130 -20.18 -9.48 -19.36
N ASP A 131 -20.46 -9.93 -20.58
CA ASP A 131 -21.62 -9.49 -21.37
C ASP A 131 -22.93 -9.83 -20.64
N THR A 132 -23.05 -11.06 -20.10
CA THR A 132 -24.21 -11.47 -19.27
C THR A 132 -24.37 -10.58 -18.02
N CYS A 133 -23.26 -10.16 -17.44
CA CYS A 133 -23.24 -9.30 -16.26
C CYS A 133 -23.40 -7.81 -16.56
N ASP A 134 -23.49 -7.42 -17.84
CA ASP A 134 -23.55 -6.04 -18.31
C ASP A 134 -22.32 -5.23 -17.87
N ILE A 135 -21.13 -5.71 -18.27
CA ILE A 135 -19.84 -5.12 -17.90
C ILE A 135 -19.03 -4.83 -19.16
N GLU A 136 -18.92 -3.56 -19.47
CA GLU A 136 -18.21 -3.04 -20.63
C GLU A 136 -16.71 -2.96 -20.38
N CYS A 137 -16.05 -4.11 -20.30
CA CYS A 137 -14.59 -4.14 -20.27
C CYS A 137 -14.01 -5.37 -20.94
N ARG A 138 -12.79 -5.22 -21.45
CA ARG A 138 -11.96 -6.34 -21.85
C ARG A 138 -11.09 -6.76 -20.65
N PRO A 139 -11.12 -8.02 -20.22
CA PRO A 139 -10.25 -8.48 -19.15
C PRO A 139 -8.78 -8.42 -19.59
N CYS A 140 -7.90 -8.00 -18.69
CA CYS A 140 -6.46 -7.90 -18.92
C CYS A 140 -5.82 -9.28 -19.09
N GLN A 141 -6.22 -10.21 -18.22
CA GLN A 141 -5.72 -11.58 -18.22
C GLN A 141 -6.82 -12.55 -17.79
N VAL A 142 -6.81 -13.73 -18.41
CA VAL A 142 -7.68 -14.86 -18.07
C VAL A 142 -6.83 -16.12 -18.08
N TYR A 143 -6.81 -16.85 -16.97
CA TYR A 143 -6.03 -18.08 -16.86
C TYR A 143 -6.60 -19.05 -15.82
N ARG A 144 -6.36 -20.34 -16.02
CA ARG A 144 -6.68 -21.40 -15.05
C ARG A 144 -5.58 -21.55 -14.00
N MET A 145 -5.96 -21.71 -12.75
CA MET A 145 -5.05 -21.89 -11.62
C MET A 145 -4.93 -23.37 -11.23
N GLY A 146 -3.72 -23.80 -10.90
CA GLY A 146 -3.46 -25.15 -10.39
C GLY A 146 -3.26 -26.23 -11.47
N LYS A 147 -3.05 -27.45 -10.99
CA LYS A 147 -2.83 -28.65 -11.82
C LYS A 147 -4.15 -29.20 -12.32
N LYS A 148 -4.16 -29.75 -13.54
CA LYS A 148 -5.34 -30.43 -14.09
C LYS A 148 -5.73 -31.60 -13.19
N SER A 149 -7.02 -31.77 -12.99
CA SER A 149 -7.64 -32.81 -12.17
C SER A 149 -9.01 -33.12 -12.78
N ASP A 150 -9.73 -34.10 -12.21
CA ASP A 150 -11.07 -34.48 -12.64
C ASP A 150 -12.09 -33.36 -12.43
N ARG A 151 -11.78 -32.41 -11.54
CA ARG A 151 -12.61 -31.22 -11.31
C ARG A 151 -12.11 -30.02 -12.12
N PRO A 152 -13.01 -29.20 -12.69
CA PRO A 152 -12.61 -27.99 -13.40
C PRO A 152 -11.80 -27.06 -12.49
N ARG A 153 -10.64 -26.61 -12.99
CA ARG A 153 -9.79 -25.68 -12.26
C ARG A 153 -10.43 -24.33 -12.11
N LEU A 154 -10.04 -23.63 -11.05
CA LEU A 154 -10.39 -22.23 -10.84
C LEU A 154 -9.89 -21.40 -12.01
N MET A 155 -10.72 -20.52 -12.53
CA MET A 155 -10.31 -19.53 -13.53
C MET A 155 -10.18 -18.18 -12.85
N LYS A 156 -9.04 -17.52 -13.03
CA LYS A 156 -8.81 -16.16 -12.55
C LYS A 156 -8.97 -15.18 -13.70
N ILE A 157 -9.68 -14.09 -13.44
CA ILE A 157 -9.88 -12.99 -14.37
C ILE A 157 -9.31 -11.72 -13.72
N GLU A 158 -8.47 -11.01 -14.45
CA GLU A 158 -7.90 -9.72 -14.03
C GLU A 158 -8.52 -8.59 -14.85
N PHE A 159 -8.95 -7.54 -14.16
CA PHE A 159 -9.66 -6.41 -14.73
C PHE A 159 -8.76 -5.17 -14.87
N PRO A 160 -9.10 -4.24 -15.79
CA PRO A 160 -8.38 -2.97 -15.91
C PRO A 160 -8.49 -2.10 -14.66
N THR A 161 -9.61 -2.19 -13.93
CA THR A 161 -9.84 -1.41 -12.70
C THR A 161 -10.60 -2.22 -11.65
N LYS A 162 -10.40 -1.85 -10.37
CA LYS A 162 -11.15 -2.40 -9.22
C LYS A 162 -12.67 -2.30 -9.38
N LYS A 163 -13.15 -1.21 -9.99
CA LYS A 163 -14.58 -0.98 -10.19
C LYS A 163 -15.21 -2.07 -11.07
N HIS A 164 -14.52 -2.51 -12.13
CA HIS A 164 -15.01 -3.59 -12.98
C HIS A 164 -15.11 -4.91 -12.21
N ALA A 165 -14.07 -5.25 -11.42
CA ALA A 165 -14.09 -6.44 -10.57
C ALA A 165 -15.26 -6.40 -9.57
N GLN A 166 -15.48 -5.26 -8.91
CA GLN A 166 -16.59 -5.06 -7.97
C GLN A 166 -17.96 -5.14 -8.66
N ASN A 167 -18.11 -4.53 -9.84
CA ASN A 167 -19.34 -4.61 -10.63
C ASN A 167 -19.65 -6.05 -11.03
N PHE A 168 -18.64 -6.83 -11.41
CA PHE A 168 -18.79 -8.26 -11.72
C PHE A 168 -19.23 -9.07 -10.52
N LEU A 169 -18.61 -8.83 -9.36
CA LEU A 169 -19.00 -9.48 -8.12
C LEU A 169 -20.43 -9.12 -7.68
N ARG A 170 -20.88 -7.89 -7.93
CA ARG A 170 -22.25 -7.43 -7.64
C ARG A 170 -23.27 -8.06 -8.58
N ASN A 171 -22.96 -8.12 -9.87
CA ASN A 171 -23.89 -8.57 -10.91
C ASN A 171 -23.86 -10.09 -11.16
N LYS A 172 -22.96 -10.84 -10.51
CA LYS A 172 -22.77 -12.29 -10.71
C LYS A 172 -24.04 -13.14 -10.55
N THR A 173 -25.06 -12.65 -9.86
CA THR A 173 -26.36 -13.35 -9.74
C THR A 173 -27.05 -13.51 -11.10
N LYS A 174 -26.80 -12.62 -12.06
CA LYS A 174 -27.28 -12.73 -13.44
C LYS A 174 -26.80 -14.01 -14.13
N LEU A 175 -25.62 -14.51 -13.78
CA LEU A 175 -25.07 -15.76 -14.33
C LEU A 175 -25.93 -16.98 -13.97
N LYS A 176 -26.64 -16.95 -12.84
CA LYS A 176 -27.51 -18.05 -12.41
C LYS A 176 -28.68 -18.29 -13.37
N ASN A 177 -29.14 -17.23 -14.04
CA ASN A 177 -30.24 -17.27 -15.00
C ASN A 177 -29.76 -17.64 -16.41
N HIS A 178 -28.44 -17.75 -16.63
CA HIS A 178 -27.87 -18.07 -17.93
C HIS A 178 -27.62 -19.58 -18.04
N ASN A 179 -28.18 -20.23 -19.07
CA ASN A 179 -28.13 -21.69 -19.25
C ASN A 179 -26.71 -22.27 -19.17
N LYS A 180 -25.71 -21.55 -19.68
CA LYS A 180 -24.30 -21.98 -19.67
C LYS A 180 -23.58 -21.77 -18.34
N PHE A 181 -24.03 -20.83 -17.52
CA PHE A 181 -23.28 -20.36 -16.34
C PHE A 181 -24.05 -20.52 -15.02
N ASN A 182 -25.19 -21.21 -15.05
CA ASN A 182 -26.06 -21.43 -13.90
C ASN A 182 -25.35 -22.08 -12.70
N ASN A 183 -24.39 -22.97 -12.96
CA ASN A 183 -23.59 -23.68 -11.96
C ASN A 183 -22.26 -22.98 -11.61
N VAL A 184 -21.98 -21.83 -12.22
CA VAL A 184 -20.72 -21.10 -12.04
C VAL A 184 -20.82 -20.20 -10.80
N LEU A 185 -19.79 -20.25 -9.96
CA LEU A 185 -19.68 -19.39 -8.79
C LEU A 185 -18.55 -18.36 -8.99
N VAL A 186 -18.84 -17.09 -8.74
CA VAL A 186 -17.83 -16.01 -8.78
C VAL A 186 -17.58 -15.48 -7.38
N ARG A 187 -16.30 -15.35 -7.01
CA ARG A 187 -15.86 -14.83 -5.70
C ARG A 187 -14.65 -13.90 -5.83
N PRO A 188 -14.40 -13.03 -4.83
CA PRO A 188 -13.17 -12.25 -4.77
C PRO A 188 -11.93 -13.14 -4.78
N SER A 189 -10.82 -12.63 -5.32
CA SER A 189 -9.51 -13.26 -5.10
C SER A 189 -9.15 -13.14 -3.61
N LEU A 190 -8.65 -14.23 -3.03
CA LEU A 190 -8.27 -14.27 -1.60
C LEU A 190 -7.08 -13.34 -1.32
N SER A 191 -7.09 -12.69 -0.16
CA SER A 191 -5.88 -12.14 0.47
C SER A 191 -5.07 -13.28 1.10
N LYS A 192 -3.77 -13.04 1.28
CA LYS A 192 -2.93 -13.90 2.13
C LYS A 192 -3.31 -13.70 3.60
#